data_AF-A0A075G2A5-F1
#
_entry.id   AF-A0A075G2A5-F1
#
_cell.length_a   1.000
_cell.length_b   1.000
_cell.length_c   1.000
_cell.angle_alpha   90.00
_cell.angle_beta   90.00
_cell.angle_gamma   90.00
#
_symmetry.space_group_name_H-M   'P 1'
#
loop_
_entity.id
_entity.type
_entity.pdbx_description
1 polymer ?
#
loop_
_entity_poly.entity_id
_entity_poly.type
_entity_poly.pdbx_seq_one_letter_code
_entity_poly.pdbx_strand_id
1 'polypeptide(L)'
;MVMRKEYVVVRIDAAPDGAPYVVVSLSSKKDMQEKDGPLSSPFGKANVMGFTNMNDMAKELNKMMTGGGGMMGNTTTIKLDMLEYKDLSLSVGDKVFLDLSKAESSGV
;
A
#
# COMPACT_ATOMS: atom_id res chain seq x y z
N MET A 1 -26.82 1.95 4.59
CA MET A 1 -26.25 1.70 3.23
C MET A 1 -24.92 0.96 3.38
N VAL A 2 -24.66 -0.08 2.59
CA VAL A 2 -23.39 -0.85 2.61
C VAL A 2 -22.62 -0.58 1.33
N MET A 3 -21.32 -0.34 1.44
CA MET A 3 -20.40 -0.13 0.33
C MET A 3 -19.44 -1.32 0.25
N ARG A 4 -19.51 -2.10 -0.84
CA ARG A 4 -18.58 -3.20 -1.13
C ARG A 4 -17.53 -2.75 -2.15
N LYS A 5 -16.25 -2.94 -1.85
CA LYS A 5 -15.13 -2.64 -2.76
C LYS A 5 -14.20 -3.84 -2.91
N GLU A 6 -13.62 -3.99 -4.09
CA GLU A 6 -12.70 -5.08 -4.42
C GLU A 6 -11.25 -4.62 -4.34
N TYR A 7 -10.41 -5.44 -3.73
CA TYR A 7 -9.00 -5.19 -3.51
C TYR A 7 -8.15 -6.43 -3.78
N VAL A 8 -6.84 -6.24 -3.88
CA VAL A 8 -5.84 -7.30 -3.88
C VAL A 8 -4.93 -7.13 -2.67
N VAL A 9 -4.62 -8.22 -1.96
CA VAL A 9 -3.64 -8.22 -0.88
C VAL A 9 -2.24 -8.05 -1.48
N VAL A 10 -1.55 -6.98 -1.10
CA VAL A 10 -0.21 -6.66 -1.63
C VAL A 10 0.90 -6.84 -0.60
N ARG A 11 0.56 -6.89 0.70
CA ARG A 11 1.52 -7.12 1.78
C ARG A 11 0.82 -7.66 3.03
N ILE A 12 1.54 -8.50 3.77
CA ILE A 12 1.17 -8.97 5.10
C ILE A 12 2.42 -8.90 5.97
N ASP A 13 2.41 -8.04 6.97
CA ASP A 13 3.52 -7.85 7.89
C ASP A 13 3.14 -8.33 9.29
N ALA A 14 4.03 -9.05 9.96
CA ALA A 14 3.85 -9.39 11.37
C ALA A 14 4.05 -8.15 12.26
N ALA A 15 3.42 -8.14 13.43
CA ALA A 15 3.59 -7.08 14.39
C ALA A 15 5.08 -6.88 14.77
N PRO A 16 5.63 -5.65 14.69
CA PRO A 16 7.05 -5.39 14.96
C PRO A 16 7.40 -5.52 16.44
N ASP A 17 6.40 -5.42 17.31
CA ASP A 17 6.47 -5.57 18.76
C ASP A 17 6.22 -7.01 19.23
N GLY A 18 6.04 -7.95 18.30
CA GLY A 18 5.77 -9.36 18.61
C GLY A 18 4.36 -9.64 19.15
N ALA A 19 3.47 -8.64 19.14
CA ALA A 19 2.08 -8.85 19.52
C ALA A 19 1.35 -9.77 18.52
N PRO A 20 0.28 -10.47 18.94
CA PRO A 20 -0.38 -11.50 18.12
C PRO A 20 -1.34 -10.87 17.09
N TYR A 21 -0.81 -10.06 16.19
CA TYR A 21 -1.54 -9.47 15.08
C TYR A 21 -0.69 -9.38 13.82
N VAL A 22 -1.37 -9.21 12.68
CA VAL A 22 -0.75 -8.88 11.40
C VAL A 22 -1.31 -7.57 10.85
N VAL A 23 -0.53 -6.93 10.00
CA VAL A 23 -0.90 -5.74 9.25
C VAL A 23 -1.04 -6.13 7.79
N VAL A 24 -2.26 -6.05 7.26
CA VAL A 24 -2.57 -6.41 5.87
C VAL A 24 -2.72 -5.12 5.06
N SER A 25 -1.95 -4.99 3.99
CA SER A 25 -2.09 -3.90 3.02
C SER A 25 -2.81 -4.38 1.77
N LEU A 26 -3.82 -3.61 1.38
CA LEU A 26 -4.71 -3.87 0.25
C LEU A 26 -4.54 -2.77 -0.81
N SER A 27 -4.54 -3.14 -2.08
CA SER A 27 -4.51 -2.20 -3.21
C SER A 27 -5.74 -2.39 -4.09
N SER A 28 -6.33 -1.29 -4.59
CA SER A 28 -7.47 -1.40 -5.51
C SER A 28 -7.00 -1.83 -6.89
N LYS A 29 -7.86 -2.48 -7.68
CA LYS A 29 -7.50 -2.89 -9.05
C LYS A 29 -7.10 -1.71 -9.95
N LYS A 30 -7.64 -0.51 -9.71
CA LYS A 30 -7.27 0.69 -10.47
C LYS A 30 -5.81 1.08 -10.23
N ASP A 31 -5.35 0.95 -8.99
CA ASP A 31 -3.97 1.26 -8.61
C ASP A 31 -2.97 0.19 -9.10
N MET A 32 -3.44 -1.04 -9.36
CA MET A 32 -2.60 -2.08 -9.96
C MET A 32 -2.43 -1.89 -11.48
N GLN A 33 -3.48 -1.48 -12.19
CA GLN A 33 -3.41 -1.20 -13.64
C GLN A 33 -2.53 0.01 -13.98
N GLU A 34 -2.47 1.03 -13.12
CA GLU A 34 -1.53 2.15 -13.31
C GLU A 34 -0.06 1.75 -13.13
N LYS A 35 0.21 0.56 -12.56
CA LYS A 35 1.56 -0.01 -12.46
C LYS A 35 1.98 -0.89 -13.65
N ASP A 36 1.07 -1.15 -14.60
CA ASP A 36 1.36 -1.76 -15.91
C ASP A 36 1.67 -0.71 -16.99
N GLY A 37 1.78 0.58 -16.63
CA GLY A 37 2.62 1.51 -17.38
C GLY A 37 4.08 1.05 -17.26
N PRO A 38 4.93 1.24 -18.28
CA PRO A 38 6.30 0.71 -18.25
C PRO A 38 6.90 1.11 -16.92
N LEU A 39 7.38 0.12 -16.14
CA LEU A 39 8.17 0.31 -14.94
C LEU A 39 9.10 1.48 -15.21
N SER A 40 8.71 2.68 -14.78
CA SER A 40 9.60 3.79 -14.63
C SER A 40 10.37 3.42 -13.38
N SER A 41 11.28 2.47 -13.58
CA SER A 41 12.53 2.46 -12.85
C SER A 41 12.92 3.92 -12.68
N PRO A 42 13.31 4.38 -11.49
CA PRO A 42 13.87 5.71 -11.34
C PRO A 42 15.15 5.90 -12.19
N PHE A 43 15.65 4.82 -12.83
CA PHE A 43 16.70 4.81 -13.84
C PHE A 43 16.19 4.73 -15.30
N GLY A 44 14.88 4.82 -15.54
CA GLY A 44 14.27 4.67 -16.85
C GLY A 44 13.45 5.90 -17.22
N LYS A 45 14.07 6.80 -18.01
CA LYS A 45 13.52 8.06 -18.55
C LYS A 45 13.57 9.26 -17.59
N ALA A 46 14.76 9.56 -17.08
CA ALA A 46 15.08 10.96 -16.80
C ALA A 46 15.28 11.66 -18.15
N ASN A 47 14.35 12.57 -18.50
CA ASN A 47 14.66 13.67 -19.39
C ASN A 47 15.97 14.29 -18.90
N VAL A 48 17.05 14.10 -19.66
CA VAL A 48 18.41 14.62 -19.38
C VAL A 48 18.52 16.14 -19.51
N MET A 49 17.43 16.88 -19.31
CA MET A 49 17.38 18.34 -19.41
C MET A 49 17.21 19.05 -18.05
N GLY A 50 17.38 18.33 -16.92
CA GLY A 50 17.15 18.90 -15.59
C GLY A 50 18.20 18.64 -14.51
N PHE A 51 19.14 17.70 -14.70
CA PHE A 51 20.18 17.42 -13.70
C PHE A 51 21.52 17.95 -14.18
N THR A 52 21.89 19.13 -13.69
CA THR A 52 23.16 19.76 -14.06
C THR A 52 24.34 19.04 -13.40
N ASN A 53 24.17 18.39 -12.23
CA ASN A 53 25.27 17.84 -11.43
C ASN A 53 24.91 16.55 -10.66
N MET A 54 25.88 15.64 -10.47
CA MET A 54 25.72 14.41 -9.65
C MET A 54 25.37 14.69 -8.17
N ASN A 55 25.78 15.85 -7.65
CA ASN A 55 25.45 16.28 -6.28
C ASN A 55 23.97 16.69 -6.13
N ASP A 56 23.35 17.23 -7.18
CA ASP A 56 21.92 17.57 -7.19
C ASP A 56 21.07 16.32 -7.35
N MET A 57 21.54 15.35 -8.15
CA MET A 57 20.92 14.03 -8.22
C MET A 57 20.91 13.37 -6.84
N ALA A 58 22.03 13.35 -6.11
CA ALA A 58 22.08 12.74 -4.77
C ALA A 58 21.15 13.43 -3.75
N LYS A 59 20.98 14.75 -3.85
CA LYS A 59 20.05 15.50 -3.00
C LYS A 59 18.59 15.23 -3.35
N GLU A 60 18.24 15.18 -4.63
CA GLU A 60 16.91 14.80 -5.10
C GLU A 60 16.57 13.34 -4.75
N LEU A 61 17.54 12.42 -4.88
CA LEU A 61 17.40 11.01 -4.51
C LEU A 61 17.22 10.87 -3.00
N ASN A 62 18.02 11.59 -2.21
CA ASN A 62 17.86 11.63 -0.77
C ASN A 62 16.51 12.25 -0.40
N LYS A 63 16.04 13.31 -1.07
CA LYS A 63 14.70 13.90 -0.86
C LYS A 63 13.56 12.96 -1.27
N MET A 64 13.74 12.13 -2.30
CA MET A 64 12.79 11.07 -2.69
C MET A 64 12.82 9.87 -1.75
N MET A 65 13.98 9.55 -1.16
CA MET A 65 14.16 8.40 -0.28
C MET A 65 13.85 8.74 1.19
N THR A 66 14.05 9.98 1.60
CA THR A 66 13.82 10.50 2.97
C THR A 66 12.58 11.38 3.09
N GLY A 67 11.95 11.75 1.96
CA GLY A 67 10.55 12.17 1.92
C GLY A 67 9.67 10.97 2.29
N GLY A 68 9.44 10.83 3.59
CA GLY A 68 8.77 9.70 4.22
C GLY A 68 7.54 9.21 3.45
N GLY A 69 7.49 7.90 3.20
CA GLY A 69 6.35 7.27 2.55
C GLY A 69 6.67 6.55 1.25
N GLY A 70 7.78 5.80 1.18
CA GLY A 70 7.92 4.75 0.17
C GLY A 70 6.72 3.81 0.27
N MET A 71 5.80 3.92 -0.69
CA MET A 71 4.56 3.14 -0.87
C MET A 71 3.30 3.54 -0.09
N MET A 72 3.16 4.78 0.40
CA MET A 72 1.83 5.29 0.80
C MET A 72 1.01 5.74 -0.44
N GLY A 73 1.10 5.00 -1.53
CA GLY A 73 0.26 5.17 -2.72
C GLY A 73 -0.95 4.27 -2.59
N ASN A 74 -2.10 4.85 -2.25
CA ASN A 74 -3.44 4.24 -2.34
C ASN A 74 -3.66 2.85 -1.71
N THR A 75 -2.85 2.44 -0.72
CA THR A 75 -3.09 1.16 -0.03
C THR A 75 -3.98 1.36 1.20
N THR A 76 -5.02 0.53 1.33
CA THR A 76 -5.83 0.42 2.54
C THR A 76 -5.16 -0.58 3.47
N THR A 77 -4.86 -0.18 4.70
CA THR A 77 -4.20 -1.05 5.68
C THR A 77 -5.15 -1.42 6.80
N ILE A 78 -5.21 -2.70 7.14
CA ILE A 78 -6.09 -3.26 8.17
C ILE A 78 -5.25 -4.08 9.13
N LYS A 79 -5.46 -3.86 10.43
CA LYS A 79 -4.88 -4.69 11.49
C LYS A 79 -5.85 -5.84 11.75
N LEU A 80 -5.36 -7.07 11.68
CA LEU A 80 -6.11 -8.29 11.98
C LEU A 80 -5.42 -9.04 13.10
N ASP A 81 -6.19 -9.58 14.04
CA ASP A 81 -5.62 -10.51 15.01
C ASP A 81 -5.22 -11.85 14.35
N MET A 82 -4.42 -12.64 15.06
CA MET A 82 -3.91 -13.91 14.53
C MET A 82 -4.99 -14.99 14.31
N LEU A 83 -6.16 -14.89 14.95
CA LEU A 83 -7.29 -15.79 14.73
C LEU A 83 -8.06 -15.36 13.49
N GLU A 84 -8.43 -14.08 13.38
CA GLU A 84 -9.09 -13.48 12.21
C GLU A 84 -8.28 -13.74 10.94
N TYR A 85 -6.96 -13.53 11.00
CA TYR A 85 -6.06 -13.78 9.88
C TYR A 85 -6.08 -15.26 9.44
N LYS A 86 -6.07 -16.21 10.38
CA LYS A 86 -6.10 -17.65 10.09
C LYS A 86 -7.45 -18.07 9.53
N ASP A 87 -8.53 -17.58 10.11
CA ASP A 87 -9.90 -17.89 9.67
C ASP A 87 -10.16 -17.39 8.25
N LEU A 88 -9.63 -16.21 7.91
CA LEU A 88 -9.71 -15.66 6.55
C LEU A 88 -8.74 -16.32 5.57
N SER A 89 -7.70 -17.01 6.06
CA SER A 89 -6.70 -17.73 5.26
C SER A 89 -6.07 -16.86 4.14
N LEU A 90 -5.78 -15.60 4.45
CA LEU A 90 -5.31 -14.62 3.47
C LEU A 90 -3.85 -14.82 3.06
N SER A 91 -3.60 -14.69 1.77
CA SER A 91 -2.28 -14.71 1.13
C SER A 91 -2.05 -13.46 0.28
N VAL A 92 -0.78 -13.10 0.06
CA VAL A 92 -0.42 -12.04 -0.89
C VAL A 92 -0.82 -12.47 -2.30
N GLY A 93 -1.50 -11.57 -3.03
CA GLY A 93 -2.08 -11.83 -4.34
C GLY A 93 -3.57 -12.18 -4.30
N ASP A 94 -4.14 -12.45 -3.12
CA ASP A 94 -5.56 -12.77 -3.01
C ASP A 94 -6.42 -11.57 -3.35
N LYS A 95 -7.48 -11.84 -4.13
CA LYS A 95 -8.56 -10.89 -4.37
C LYS A 95 -9.55 -10.96 -3.21
N VAL A 96 -9.79 -9.82 -2.57
CA VAL A 96 -10.67 -9.71 -1.41
C VAL A 96 -11.73 -8.64 -1.63
N PHE A 97 -12.83 -8.75 -0.88
CA PHE A 97 -13.86 -7.72 -0.82
C PHE A 97 -13.89 -7.10 0.57
N LEU A 98 -13.98 -5.78 0.60
CA LEU A 98 -14.13 -4.99 1.81
C LEU A 98 -15.56 -4.43 1.84
N ASP A 99 -16.32 -4.82 2.85
CA ASP A 99 -17.66 -4.31 3.10
C ASP A 99 -17.62 -3.28 4.22
N LEU A 100 -18.02 -2.04 3.92
CA LEU A 100 -18.22 -1.01 4.93
C LEU A 100 -19.70 -0.69 5.07
N SER A 101 -20.18 -0.76 6.29
CA SER A 101 -21.50 -0.24 6.68
C SER A 101 -21.30 0.89 7.68
N LYS A 102 -22.17 1.91 7.61
CA LYS A 102 -22.25 2.95 8.64
C LYS A 102 -23.12 2.42 9.79
N ALA A 103 -22.66 2.57 11.03
CA ALA A 103 -23.50 2.31 12.19
C ALA A 103 -24.55 3.43 12.32
N GLU A 104 -25.83 3.07 12.44
CA GLU A 104 -26.96 4.02 12.49
C GLU A 104 -27.15 4.68 13.87
N SER A 105 -26.51 4.15 14.91
CA SER A 105 -26.44 4.72 16.25
C SER A 105 -25.03 4.50 16.80
N SER A 106 -24.16 5.49 16.62
CA SER A 106 -22.91 5.56 17.36
C SER A 106 -23.14 6.51 18.55
N GLY A 107 -23.78 6.00 19.59
CA GLY A 107 -23.82 6.67 20.89
C GLY A 107 -22.43 6.59 21.52
N VAL A 108 -21.55 7.51 21.13
CA VAL A 108 -20.38 7.92 21.92
C VAL A 108 -20.66 9.29 22.50
#